data_AF-A0A7X1IVU7-F1
#
_entry.id   AF-A0A7X1IVU7-F1
#
_cell.length_a   1.000
_cell.length_b   1.000
_cell.length_c   1.000
_cell.angle_alpha   90.00
_cell.angle_beta   90.00
_cell.angle_gamma   90.00
#
_symmetry.space_group_name_H-M   'P 1'
#
loop_
_entity.id
_entity.type
_entity.pdbx_description
1 polymer ?
#
loop_
_entity_poly.entity_id
_entity_poly.type
_entity_poly.pdbx_seq_one_letter_code
_entity_poly.pdbx_strand_id
1 'polypeptide(L)'
;MNQQFDLSDILGEVQTSHQSRLHPAENKFHKGNGDDGKHYWLTPPELYNQLDAEFSFTFDPCPYPKPDDFDGLTCEWGISNYVNPPFGSIIHEGKKKGPTAWARKAIAEQQKGKRVVLVYPIDKWVLMLLAAGAEVRNLGDVKWLATEDGSTGKGTGRHIACFILEPEATRPTGGDRHG
;
A
#
# COMPACT_ATOMS: atom_id res chain seq x y z
N MET A 1 53.96 -19.57 16.79
CA MET A 1 52.59 -19.83 17.31
C MET A 1 51.71 -18.78 16.65
N ASN A 2 51.24 -19.05 15.43
CA ASN A 2 50.41 -18.13 14.65
C ASN A 2 49.02 -18.73 14.58
N GLN A 3 48.05 -18.07 15.21
CA GLN A 3 46.64 -18.42 15.09
C GLN A 3 46.19 -18.20 13.65
N GLN A 4 45.73 -19.29 13.06
CA GLN A 4 45.09 -19.33 11.76
C GLN A 4 43.72 -18.67 11.91
N PHE A 5 43.52 -17.54 11.23
CA PHE A 5 42.21 -16.91 11.12
C PHE A 5 41.29 -17.83 10.30
N ASP A 6 40.24 -18.33 10.95
CA ASP A 6 39.21 -19.14 10.33
C ASP A 6 38.28 -18.22 9.51
N LEU A 7 38.27 -18.42 8.19
CA LEU A 7 37.43 -17.67 7.25
C LEU A 7 35.97 -18.13 7.25
N SER A 8 35.62 -19.15 8.02
CA SER A 8 34.22 -19.63 8.14
C SER A 8 33.31 -18.69 8.95
N ASP A 9 33.87 -17.83 9.81
CA ASP A 9 33.08 -16.84 10.58
C ASP A 9 32.57 -15.66 9.73
N ILE A 10 33.10 -15.45 8.52
CA ILE A 10 32.64 -14.41 7.58
C ILE A 10 31.52 -14.94 6.66
N LEU A 11 31.42 -16.27 6.51
CA LEU A 11 30.40 -16.93 5.71
C LEU A 11 29.37 -17.56 6.64
N GLY A 12 28.67 -16.71 7.40
CA GLY A 12 27.41 -17.09 8.02
C GLY A 12 26.39 -17.44 6.95
N GLU A 13 26.34 -18.72 6.56
CA GLU A 13 25.19 -19.30 5.88
C GLU A 13 23.99 -19.22 6.82
N VAL A 14 23.27 -18.11 6.76
CA VAL A 14 21.84 -18.11 7.05
C VAL A 14 21.15 -17.87 5.72
N GLN A 15 21.01 -18.95 4.96
CA GLN A 15 20.02 -19.03 3.90
C GLN A 15 18.62 -19.05 4.57
N THR A 16 18.23 -17.93 5.18
CA THR A 16 16.82 -17.70 5.50
C THR A 16 16.12 -17.69 4.16
N SER A 17 15.36 -18.74 3.89
CA SER A 17 14.51 -18.79 2.72
C SER A 17 13.71 -17.49 2.70
N HIS A 18 13.86 -16.75 1.60
CA HIS A 18 13.19 -15.46 1.44
C HIS A 18 11.70 -15.66 1.77
N GLN A 19 11.10 -14.80 2.60
CA GLN A 19 9.75 -14.96 3.20
C GLN A 19 8.63 -15.37 2.22
N SER A 20 8.85 -15.18 0.93
CA SER A 20 8.02 -15.63 -0.19
C SER A 20 8.06 -17.14 -0.49
N ARG A 21 8.95 -17.91 0.15
CA ARG A 21 9.11 -19.36 -0.02
C ARG A 21 8.55 -20.18 1.16
N LEU A 22 8.09 -19.52 2.22
CA LEU A 22 7.50 -20.17 3.39
C LEU A 22 6.03 -20.51 3.14
N HIS A 23 5.55 -21.57 3.78
CA HIS A 23 4.12 -21.90 3.78
C HIS A 23 3.32 -20.70 4.35
N PRO A 24 2.07 -20.42 3.91
CA PRO A 24 1.30 -19.28 4.38
C PRO A 24 1.26 -19.14 5.90
N ALA A 25 1.07 -20.24 6.65
CA ALA A 25 1.09 -20.26 8.12
C ALA A 25 2.45 -19.90 8.77
N GLU A 26 3.53 -19.93 8.01
CA GLU A 26 4.90 -19.75 8.48
C GLU A 26 5.49 -18.39 8.07
N ASN A 27 4.81 -17.63 7.21
CA ASN A 27 5.27 -16.31 6.82
C ASN A 27 4.85 -15.24 7.85
N LYS A 28 5.65 -14.17 7.96
CA LYS A 28 5.40 -13.08 8.90
C LYS A 28 4.09 -12.30 8.66
N PHE A 29 3.43 -12.52 7.53
CA PHE A 29 2.20 -11.81 7.18
C PHE A 29 0.95 -12.52 7.72
N HIS A 30 0.99 -13.84 7.88
CA HIS A 30 -0.02 -14.60 8.62
C HIS A 30 0.11 -14.42 10.13
N LYS A 31 1.34 -14.20 10.60
CA LYS A 31 1.65 -13.87 12.01
C LYS A 31 1.62 -12.36 12.29
N GLY A 32 1.10 -11.54 11.35
CA GLY A 32 0.97 -10.08 11.44
C GLY A 32 2.13 -9.39 12.14
N ASN A 33 1.85 -8.45 13.04
CA ASN A 33 2.90 -7.79 13.79
C ASN A 33 3.55 -8.78 14.77
N GLY A 34 4.81 -9.15 14.52
CA GLY A 34 5.53 -10.17 15.29
C GLY A 34 5.76 -9.79 16.75
N ASP A 35 5.73 -8.50 17.07
CA ASP A 35 5.98 -8.00 18.43
C ASP A 35 4.77 -8.18 19.36
N ASP A 36 3.54 -8.13 18.82
CA ASP A 36 2.31 -8.24 19.62
C ASP A 36 1.29 -9.26 19.12
N GLY A 37 1.61 -10.01 18.06
CA GLY A 37 0.78 -11.09 17.53
C GLY A 37 -0.54 -10.62 16.91
N LYS A 38 -0.70 -9.34 16.57
CA LYS A 38 -1.93 -8.81 15.95
C LYS A 38 -1.83 -8.72 14.43
N HIS A 39 -2.89 -9.08 13.71
CA HIS A 39 -2.83 -9.23 12.24
C HIS A 39 -3.93 -8.46 11.50
N TYR A 40 -4.96 -8.02 12.24
CA TYR A 40 -6.11 -7.26 11.74
C TYR A 40 -6.36 -6.09 12.68
N TRP A 41 -6.57 -4.91 12.12
CA TRP A 41 -6.91 -3.70 12.87
C TRP A 41 -8.29 -3.23 12.44
N LEU A 42 -9.20 -3.13 13.41
CA LEU A 42 -10.50 -2.53 13.20
C LEU A 42 -10.36 -1.01 13.13
N THR A 43 -11.21 -0.39 12.33
CA THR A 43 -11.36 1.07 12.36
C THR A 43 -12.04 1.46 13.67
N PRO A 44 -11.52 2.44 14.44
CA PRO A 44 -12.20 2.95 15.62
C PRO A 44 -13.65 3.36 15.28
N PRO A 45 -14.66 3.00 16.10
CA PRO A 45 -16.07 3.26 15.77
C PRO A 45 -16.39 4.72 15.48
N GLU A 46 -15.77 5.65 16.21
CA GLU A 46 -15.96 7.08 15.99
C GLU A 46 -15.49 7.52 14.59
N LEU A 47 -14.30 7.09 14.19
CA LEU A 47 -13.76 7.39 12.86
C LEU A 47 -14.62 6.75 11.76
N TYR A 48 -15.05 5.50 11.96
CA TYR A 48 -15.95 4.83 11.01
C TYR A 48 -17.26 5.62 10.87
N ASN A 49 -17.91 5.99 11.98
CA ASN A 49 -19.18 6.70 11.98
C ASN A 49 -19.08 8.08 11.33
N GLN A 50 -17.96 8.79 11.52
CA GLN A 50 -17.71 10.08 10.84
C GLN A 50 -17.66 9.90 9.33
N LEU A 51 -16.92 8.90 8.84
CA LEU A 51 -16.82 8.61 7.42
C LEU A 51 -18.15 8.07 6.85
N ASP A 52 -18.86 7.24 7.61
CA ASP A 52 -20.15 6.70 7.19
C ASP A 52 -21.22 7.79 7.09
N ALA A 53 -21.22 8.76 8.00
CA ALA A 53 -22.10 9.92 7.91
C ALA A 53 -21.84 10.74 6.63
N GLU A 54 -20.59 10.84 6.19
CA GLU A 54 -20.21 11.56 4.96
C GLU A 54 -20.51 10.76 3.69
N PHE A 55 -20.23 9.45 3.71
CA PHE A 55 -20.19 8.63 2.49
C PHE A 55 -21.29 7.58 2.38
N SER A 56 -22.07 7.35 3.43
CA SER A 56 -23.20 6.41 3.54
C SER A 56 -22.85 5.02 3.04
N PHE A 57 -22.01 4.29 3.78
CA PHE A 57 -21.52 2.99 3.37
C PHE A 57 -22.64 1.95 3.31
N THR A 58 -22.59 1.13 2.28
CA THR A 58 -23.56 0.05 2.02
C THR A 58 -22.90 -1.34 2.06
N PHE A 59 -21.57 -1.38 2.11
CA PHE A 59 -20.80 -2.61 2.01
C PHE A 59 -19.38 -2.44 2.55
N ASP A 60 -18.85 -3.51 3.13
CA ASP A 60 -17.48 -3.64 3.62
C ASP A 60 -16.78 -4.77 2.86
N PRO A 61 -15.83 -4.47 1.95
CA PRO A 61 -15.03 -5.47 1.26
C PRO A 61 -14.01 -6.20 2.13
N CYS A 62 -13.80 -5.74 3.36
CA CYS A 62 -12.81 -6.27 4.30
C CYS A 62 -13.46 -6.56 5.67
N PRO A 63 -14.59 -7.29 5.73
CA PRO A 63 -15.37 -7.41 6.95
C PRO A 63 -14.61 -8.20 8.02
N TYR A 64 -14.92 -7.88 9.27
CA TYR A 64 -14.46 -8.65 10.42
C TYR A 64 -15.63 -9.01 11.35
N PRO A 65 -15.80 -10.29 11.73
CA PRO A 65 -15.05 -11.45 11.24
C PRO A 65 -15.31 -11.67 9.74
N LYS A 66 -14.28 -12.07 8.99
CA LYS A 66 -14.41 -12.37 7.56
C LYS A 66 -15.05 -13.75 7.40
N PRO A 67 -16.16 -13.91 6.67
CA PRO A 67 -16.69 -15.24 6.35
C PRO A 67 -15.67 -16.08 5.56
N ASP A 68 -15.69 -17.39 5.73
CA ASP A 68 -14.70 -18.30 5.12
C ASP A 68 -14.77 -18.27 3.59
N ASP A 69 -15.98 -18.22 3.04
CA ASP A 69 -16.28 -18.18 1.61
C ASP A 69 -16.29 -16.76 1.02
N PHE A 70 -15.95 -15.75 1.82
CA PHE A 70 -15.93 -14.37 1.39
C PHE A 70 -14.55 -13.92 0.88
N ASP A 71 -14.56 -13.30 -0.29
CA ASP A 71 -13.39 -12.70 -0.92
C ASP A 71 -13.70 -11.32 -1.52
N GLY A 72 -13.28 -10.28 -0.80
CA GLY A 72 -13.44 -8.88 -1.21
C GLY A 72 -12.71 -8.49 -2.50
N LEU A 73 -11.70 -9.24 -2.93
CA LEU A 73 -10.97 -8.93 -4.17
C LEU A 73 -11.70 -9.43 -5.43
N THR A 74 -12.60 -10.41 -5.30
CA THR A 74 -13.30 -11.03 -6.42
C THR A 74 -14.81 -10.79 -6.40
N CYS A 75 -15.43 -10.59 -5.23
CA CYS A 75 -16.87 -10.36 -5.12
C CYS A 75 -17.30 -8.98 -5.68
N GLU A 76 -18.60 -8.82 -5.95
CA GLU A 76 -19.19 -7.55 -6.35
C GLU A 76 -19.40 -6.65 -5.13
N TRP A 77 -19.04 -5.36 -5.26
CA TRP A 77 -19.15 -4.39 -4.16
C TRP A 77 -20.50 -3.66 -4.15
N GLY A 78 -20.84 -3.00 -3.04
CA GLY A 78 -22.04 -2.17 -2.90
C GLY A 78 -21.94 -0.82 -3.62
N ILE A 79 -22.97 0.02 -3.45
CA ILE A 79 -23.04 1.35 -4.08
C ILE A 79 -22.02 2.32 -3.43
N SER A 80 -21.79 2.20 -2.13
CA SER A 80 -20.75 2.91 -1.37
C SER A 80 -20.03 1.94 -0.44
N ASN A 81 -18.69 2.00 -0.43
CA ASN A 81 -17.83 0.97 0.15
C ASN A 81 -16.75 1.55 1.05
N TYR A 82 -16.60 1.02 2.26
CA TYR A 82 -15.48 1.34 3.16
C TYR A 82 -14.44 0.21 3.12
N VAL A 83 -13.22 0.51 2.69
CA VAL A 83 -12.17 -0.49 2.47
C VAL A 83 -11.04 -0.24 3.46
N ASN A 84 -10.99 -1.08 4.49
CA ASN A 84 -9.89 -1.16 5.45
C ASN A 84 -9.16 -2.51 5.26
N PRO A 85 -8.32 -2.65 4.22
CA PRO A 85 -7.70 -3.92 3.87
C PRO A 85 -6.58 -4.29 4.85
N PRO A 86 -6.11 -5.55 4.84
CA PRO A 86 -4.87 -5.91 5.50
C PRO A 86 -3.72 -4.99 5.03
N PHE A 87 -2.98 -4.39 5.96
CA PHE A 87 -1.91 -3.43 5.63
C PHE A 87 -0.61 -4.09 5.12
N GLY A 88 -0.54 -5.42 5.18
CA GLY A 88 0.54 -6.22 4.60
C GLY A 88 0.22 -6.76 3.20
N SER A 89 1.05 -7.68 2.73
CA SER A 89 0.68 -8.52 1.58
C SER A 89 0.25 -9.90 2.06
N ILE A 90 -0.84 -10.41 1.52
CA ILE A 90 -1.34 -11.76 1.76
C ILE A 90 -1.00 -12.66 0.56
N ILE A 91 -0.95 -13.98 0.79
CA ILE A 91 -0.97 -14.95 -0.31
C ILE A 91 -2.43 -15.17 -0.68
N HIS A 92 -2.74 -15.00 -1.96
CA HIS A 92 -4.07 -15.13 -2.50
C HIS A 92 -3.96 -15.67 -3.93
N GLU A 93 -4.69 -16.75 -4.24
CA GLU A 93 -4.59 -17.48 -5.52
C GLU A 93 -3.13 -17.82 -5.89
N GLY A 94 -2.32 -18.23 -4.91
CA GLY A 94 -0.90 -18.56 -5.12
C GLY A 94 0.01 -17.35 -5.43
N LYS A 95 -0.51 -16.12 -5.38
CA LYS A 95 0.25 -14.89 -5.64
C LYS A 95 0.23 -13.95 -4.44
N LYS A 96 1.30 -13.19 -4.27
CA LYS A 96 1.37 -12.12 -3.26
C LYS A 96 0.47 -10.96 -3.71
N LYS A 97 -0.64 -10.73 -3.00
CA LYS A 97 -1.54 -9.58 -3.20
C LYS A 97 -1.39 -8.62 -2.02
N GLY A 98 -1.18 -7.35 -2.32
CA GLY A 98 -0.99 -6.30 -1.33
C GLY A 98 -1.75 -5.02 -1.72
N PRO A 99 -1.29 -3.83 -1.33
CA PRO A 99 -2.03 -2.58 -1.56
C PRO A 99 -2.38 -2.35 -3.04
N THR A 100 -1.49 -2.72 -3.96
CA THR A 100 -1.73 -2.60 -5.41
C THR A 100 -2.93 -3.43 -5.90
N ALA A 101 -3.21 -4.59 -5.30
CA ALA A 101 -4.37 -5.41 -5.68
C ALA A 101 -5.67 -4.73 -5.25
N TRP A 102 -5.72 -4.21 -4.02
CA TRP A 102 -6.85 -3.46 -3.49
C TRP A 102 -7.09 -2.16 -4.27
N ALA A 103 -6.03 -1.41 -4.60
CA ALA A 103 -6.14 -0.21 -5.43
C ALA A 103 -6.72 -0.52 -6.83
N ARG A 104 -6.29 -1.61 -7.48
CA ARG A 104 -6.86 -2.03 -8.77
C ARG A 104 -8.33 -2.40 -8.67
N LYS A 105 -8.72 -3.15 -7.63
CA LYS A 105 -10.13 -3.50 -7.40
C LYS A 105 -10.97 -2.27 -7.11
N ALA A 106 -10.48 -1.35 -6.27
CA ALA A 106 -11.14 -0.07 -5.98
C ALA A 106 -11.40 0.74 -7.26
N ILE A 107 -10.40 0.87 -8.13
CA ILE A 107 -10.55 1.55 -9.44
C ILE A 107 -11.60 0.85 -10.31
N ALA A 108 -11.56 -0.49 -10.40
CA ALA A 108 -12.51 -1.24 -11.21
C ALA A 108 -13.97 -1.09 -10.72
N GLU A 109 -14.20 -1.07 -9.40
CA GLU A 109 -15.54 -0.85 -8.84
C GLU A 109 -15.99 0.61 -8.98
N GLN A 110 -15.07 1.56 -8.82
CA GLN A 110 -15.35 2.98 -9.05
C GLN A 110 -15.76 3.25 -10.52
N GLN A 111 -15.12 2.59 -11.48
CA GLN A 111 -15.49 2.68 -12.90
C GLN A 111 -16.91 2.16 -13.20
N LYS A 112 -17.49 1.36 -12.31
CA LYS A 112 -18.90 0.91 -12.39
C LYS A 112 -19.89 1.92 -11.78
N GLY A 113 -19.43 3.11 -11.38
CA GLY A 113 -20.26 4.14 -10.76
C GLY A 113 -20.43 4.00 -9.24
N LYS A 114 -19.58 3.20 -8.59
CA LYS A 114 -19.64 2.99 -7.13
C LYS A 114 -18.69 3.92 -6.40
N ARG A 115 -19.07 4.32 -5.18
CA ARG A 115 -18.16 5.03 -4.28
C ARG A 115 -17.25 4.05 -3.57
N VAL A 116 -15.96 4.38 -3.50
CA VAL A 116 -14.96 3.60 -2.76
C VAL A 116 -14.17 4.55 -1.85
N VAL A 117 -14.23 4.32 -0.54
CA VAL A 117 -13.42 4.99 0.47
C VAL A 117 -12.40 3.99 0.97
N LEU A 118 -11.16 4.12 0.50
CA LEU A 118 -10.06 3.20 0.81
C LEU A 118 -9.06 3.85 1.75
N VAL A 119 -8.77 3.20 2.87
CA VAL A 119 -7.73 3.63 3.82
C VAL A 119 -6.49 2.76 3.69
N TYR A 120 -5.31 3.39 3.71
CA TYR A 120 -4.03 2.68 3.74
C TYR A 120 -2.96 3.59 4.36
N PRO A 121 -2.02 3.05 5.17
CA PRO A 121 -0.90 3.85 5.65
C PRO A 121 -0.02 4.33 4.50
N ILE A 122 0.39 5.59 4.56
CA ILE A 122 1.34 6.24 3.64
C ILE A 122 2.31 7.10 4.44
N ASP A 123 3.46 7.42 3.85
CA ASP A 123 4.42 8.32 4.47
C ASP A 123 3.79 9.71 4.71
N LYS A 124 3.93 10.23 5.94
CA LYS A 124 3.35 11.51 6.37
C LYS A 124 3.66 12.68 5.43
N TRP A 125 4.89 12.73 4.91
CA TRP A 125 5.33 13.82 4.03
C TRP A 125 4.55 13.87 2.71
N VAL A 126 3.99 12.75 2.24
CA VAL A 126 3.12 12.72 1.04
C VAL A 126 1.85 13.53 1.31
N LEU A 127 1.18 13.28 2.44
CA LEU A 127 -0.03 14.01 2.82
C LEU A 127 0.26 15.48 3.12
N MET A 128 1.45 15.80 3.65
CA MET A 128 1.89 17.19 3.83
C MET A 128 2.00 17.94 2.49
N LEU A 129 2.59 17.32 1.47
CA LEU A 129 2.70 17.93 0.13
C LEU A 129 1.34 18.10 -0.53
N LEU A 130 0.46 17.10 -0.42
CA LEU A 130 -0.92 17.20 -0.93
C LEU A 130 -1.70 18.32 -0.22
N ALA A 131 -1.58 18.45 1.10
CA ALA A 131 -2.21 19.51 1.87
C ALA A 131 -1.66 20.91 1.50
N ALA A 132 -0.39 20.99 1.08
CA ALA A 132 0.20 22.21 0.54
C ALA A 132 -0.24 22.54 -0.91
N GLY A 133 -1.05 21.68 -1.52
CA GLY A 133 -1.60 21.87 -2.87
C GLY A 133 -0.70 21.32 -3.99
N ALA A 134 0.18 20.37 -3.69
CA ALA A 134 1.04 19.78 -4.72
C ALA A 134 0.23 19.06 -5.82
N GLU A 135 0.57 19.33 -7.09
CA GLU A 135 0.19 18.44 -8.19
C GLU A 135 1.07 17.19 -8.13
N VAL A 136 0.49 16.01 -8.40
CA VAL A 136 1.24 14.75 -8.45
C VAL A 136 1.21 14.17 -9.85
N ARG A 137 2.39 13.93 -10.43
CA ARG A 137 2.55 13.21 -11.69
C ARG A 137 3.25 11.87 -11.46
N ASN A 138 2.75 10.82 -12.11
CA ASN A 138 3.37 9.50 -12.10
C ASN A 138 4.42 9.41 -13.23
N LEU A 139 5.70 9.34 -12.88
CA LEU A 139 6.80 9.23 -13.85
C LEU A 139 7.12 7.78 -14.24
N GLY A 140 6.42 6.78 -13.68
CA GLY A 140 6.72 5.38 -13.88
C GLY A 140 8.04 4.96 -13.21
N ASP A 141 8.59 3.82 -13.63
CA ASP A 141 9.88 3.32 -13.12
C ASP A 141 11.06 4.03 -13.80
N VAL A 142 11.50 5.12 -13.16
CA VAL A 142 12.57 5.97 -13.69
C VAL A 142 13.92 5.27 -13.56
N LYS A 143 14.66 5.22 -14.68
CA LYS A 143 16.02 4.69 -14.73
C LYS A 143 17.03 5.83 -14.56
N TRP A 144 17.35 6.15 -13.31
CA TRP A 144 18.29 7.21 -12.93
C TRP A 144 19.71 6.96 -13.46
N LEU A 145 20.45 8.03 -13.75
CA LEU A 145 21.84 7.95 -14.19
C LEU A 145 22.79 7.99 -12.99
N ALA A 146 23.88 7.22 -13.04
CA ALA A 146 24.94 7.24 -12.04
C ALA A 146 25.73 8.56 -12.13
N THR A 147 26.17 9.08 -10.98
CA THR A 147 26.91 10.34 -10.88
C THR A 147 28.35 10.22 -11.36
N GLU A 148 28.91 9.00 -11.34
CA GLU A 148 30.31 8.69 -11.60
C GLU A 148 30.62 8.62 -13.09
N ASP A 149 29.71 8.04 -13.88
CA ASP A 149 29.94 7.74 -15.31
C ASP A 149 28.72 8.01 -16.22
N GLY A 150 27.60 8.48 -15.67
CA GLY A 150 26.38 8.74 -16.43
C GLY A 150 25.64 7.49 -16.90
N SER A 151 26.05 6.30 -16.47
CA SER A 151 25.40 5.04 -16.87
C SER A 151 23.97 4.93 -16.32
N THR A 152 23.09 4.30 -17.09
CA THR A 152 21.67 4.15 -16.71
C THR A 152 21.45 3.02 -15.71
N GLY A 153 20.78 3.34 -14.60
CA GLY A 153 20.36 2.40 -13.57
C GLY A 153 19.25 1.45 -14.03
N LYS A 154 19.03 0.39 -13.24
CA LYS A 154 18.06 -0.68 -13.57
C LYS A 154 16.59 -0.29 -13.36
N GLY A 155 16.31 0.84 -12.72
CA GLY A 155 15.00 1.14 -12.15
C GLY A 155 14.84 0.52 -10.76
N THR A 156 13.78 0.90 -10.06
CA THR A 156 13.48 0.43 -8.70
C THR A 156 12.33 -0.57 -8.66
N GLY A 157 11.66 -0.80 -9.81
CA GLY A 157 10.40 -1.55 -9.86
C GLY A 157 9.25 -0.83 -9.14
N ARG A 158 9.45 0.43 -8.74
CA ARG A 158 8.46 1.32 -8.14
C ARG A 158 8.28 2.54 -9.03
N HIS A 159 7.05 3.03 -9.07
CA HIS A 159 6.77 4.28 -9.74
C HIS A 159 7.30 5.45 -8.92
N ILE A 160 7.83 6.47 -9.60
CA ILE A 160 8.23 7.72 -8.98
C ILE A 160 7.06 8.72 -9.04
N ALA A 161 6.62 9.19 -7.88
CA ALA A 161 5.71 10.31 -7.77
C ALA A 161 6.51 11.62 -7.84
N CYS A 162 6.23 12.43 -8.86
CA CYS A 162 6.73 13.80 -8.98
C CYS A 162 5.71 14.75 -8.34
N PHE A 163 6.10 15.36 -7.23
CA PHE A 163 5.30 16.36 -6.53
C PHE A 163 5.73 17.75 -7.01
N ILE A 164 4.78 18.54 -7.47
CA ILE A 164 5.02 19.88 -8.01
C ILE A 164 4.32 20.89 -7.10
N LEU A 165 5.12 21.75 -6.46
CA LEU A 165 4.65 22.89 -5.68
C LEU A 165 4.86 24.15 -6.52
N GLU A 166 3.78 24.68 -7.07
CA GLU A 166 3.82 25.96 -7.78
C GLU A 166 4.02 27.11 -6.79
N PRO A 167 4.84 28.13 -7.15
CA PRO A 167 4.91 29.38 -6.38
C PRO A 167 3.53 29.98 -6.15
N GLU A 168 3.32 30.61 -5.00
CA GLU A 168 2.00 31.15 -4.65
C GLU A 168 1.49 32.20 -5.66
N ALA A 169 2.40 32.96 -6.29
CA ALA A 169 2.08 33.94 -7.32
C ALA A 169 1.53 33.35 -8.63
N THR A 170 1.74 32.06 -8.90
CA THR A 170 1.26 31.36 -10.11
C THR A 170 0.06 30.46 -9.83
N ARG A 171 -0.40 30.39 -8.58
CA ARG A 171 -1.60 29.62 -8.22
C ARG A 171 -2.82 30.30 -8.82
N PRO A 172 -3.65 29.60 -9.61
CA PRO A 172 -4.90 30.16 -10.11
C PRO A 172 -5.73 30.65 -8.91
N THR A 173 -6.08 31.93 -8.90
CA THR A 173 -6.98 32.49 -7.89
C THR A 173 -8.36 31.86 -8.09
N GLY A 174 -8.72 30.89 -7.24
CA GLY A 174 -10.09 30.43 -7.01
C GLY A 174 -10.95 30.23 -8.26
N GLY A 175 -10.80 29.08 -8.91
CA GLY A 175 -11.88 28.51 -9.72
C GLY A 175 -12.55 27.41 -8.91
N ASP A 176 -13.81 27.60 -8.55
CA ASP A 176 -14.66 26.61 -7.88
C ASP A 176 -14.49 25.23 -8.53
N ARG A 177 -13.99 24.27 -7.74
CA ARG A 177 -14.03 22.84 -8.08
C ARG A 177 -15.04 22.15 -7.18
N HIS A 178 -16.31 22.50 -7.39
CA HIS A 178 -17.43 21.63 -7.12
C HIS A 178 -18.13 21.35 -8.46
N GLY A 179 -17.88 20.16 -9.00
CA GLY A 179 -18.53 19.55 -10.15
C GLY A 179 -18.33 18.05 -10.06
#